data_AF-A0A4R9Q2A0-F1
#
_entry.id   AF-A0A4R9Q2A0-F1
#
_cell.length_a   1.000
_cell.length_b   1.000
_cell.length_c   1.000
_cell.angle_alpha   90.00
_cell.angle_beta   90.00
_cell.angle_gamma   90.00
#
_symmetry.space_group_name_H-M   'P 1'
#
loop_
_entity.id
_entity.type
_entity.pdbx_description
1 polymer ?
#
loop_
_entity_poly.entity_id
_entity_poly.type
_entity_poly.pdbx_seq_one_letter_code
_entity_poly.pdbx_strand_id
1 'polypeptide(L)'
;EEFVKADGGPGAQRAVAAVIALAREHLSAFERGAAALPASLRPAFLPLVLTRAYLGKMEGRSPLDGAARLSALRRHWLLLRRASKGWPAI
;
A
#
# COMPACT_ATOMS: atom_id res chain seq x y z
N GLU A 1 2.79 10.29 -24.53
CA GLU A 1 2.27 11.65 -24.27
C GLU A 1 0.80 11.70 -23.80
N GLU A 2 0.10 10.58 -23.53
CA GLU A 2 -1.29 10.63 -23.04
C GLU A 2 -1.42 10.75 -21.51
N PHE A 3 -0.39 10.32 -20.76
CA PHE A 3 -0.30 10.54 -19.31
C PHE A 3 -0.12 12.01 -18.91
N VAL A 4 0.33 12.86 -19.83
CA VAL A 4 0.64 14.28 -19.58
C VAL A 4 -0.59 15.18 -19.83
N LYS A 5 -1.61 14.69 -20.55
CA LYS A 5 -2.81 15.49 -20.86
C LYS A 5 -3.83 15.60 -19.72
N ALA A 6 -3.62 14.91 -18.59
CA ALA A 6 -4.44 15.07 -17.37
C ALA A 6 -5.97 14.87 -17.53
N ASP A 7 -6.44 14.27 -18.63
CA ASP A 7 -7.88 14.08 -18.86
C ASP A 7 -8.47 12.87 -18.11
N GLY A 8 -7.65 12.10 -17.36
CA GLY A 8 -8.12 10.98 -16.55
C GLY A 8 -8.80 9.85 -17.34
N GLY A 9 -8.57 9.78 -18.65
CA GLY A 9 -9.24 8.88 -19.57
C GLY A 9 -8.95 7.39 -19.33
N PRO A 10 -9.59 6.49 -20.11
CA PRO A 10 -9.51 5.03 -19.91
C PRO A 10 -8.09 4.45 -19.95
N GLY A 11 -7.14 5.11 -20.63
CA GLY A 11 -5.72 4.74 -20.61
C GLY A 11 -5.07 5.00 -19.24
N ALA A 12 -5.32 6.16 -18.64
CA ALA A 12 -4.81 6.52 -17.32
C ALA A 12 -5.36 5.60 -16.22
N GLN A 13 -6.65 5.27 -16.28
CA GLN A 13 -7.26 4.34 -15.32
C GLN A 13 -6.65 2.93 -15.39
N ARG A 14 -6.45 2.40 -16.61
CA ARG A 14 -5.80 1.10 -16.81
C ARG A 14 -4.37 1.09 -16.30
N ALA A 15 -3.62 2.16 -16.54
CA ALA A 15 -2.27 2.27 -16.04
C ALA A 15 -2.19 2.34 -14.52
N VAL A 16 -3.08 3.11 -13.88
CA VAL A 16 -3.17 3.16 -12.41
C VAL A 16 -3.52 1.79 -11.84
N ALA A 17 -4.47 1.08 -12.45
CA ALA A 17 -4.82 -0.28 -12.04
C ALA A 17 -3.61 -1.24 -12.16
N ALA A 18 -2.83 -1.15 -13.24
CA ALA A 18 -1.63 -1.95 -13.43
C ALA A 18 -0.56 -1.66 -12.36
N VAL A 19 -0.33 -0.38 -12.03
CA VAL A 19 0.63 0.01 -10.99
C VAL A 19 0.17 -0.43 -9.60
N ILE A 20 -1.13 -0.35 -9.30
CA ILE A 20 -1.70 -0.87 -8.04
C ILE A 20 -1.51 -2.39 -7.96
N ALA A 21 -1.77 -3.12 -9.05
CA ALA A 21 -1.59 -4.56 -9.11
C ALA A 21 -0.12 -4.95 -8.87
N LEU A 22 0.82 -4.26 -9.52
CA LEU A 22 2.26 -4.44 -9.31
C LEU A 22 2.66 -4.19 -7.85
N ALA A 23 2.18 -3.09 -7.26
CA ALA A 23 2.46 -2.77 -5.85
C ALA A 23 1.91 -3.84 -4.89
N ARG A 24 0.75 -4.44 -5.19
CA ARG A 24 0.21 -5.56 -4.43
C ARG A 24 1.07 -6.81 -4.54
N GLU A 25 1.54 -7.13 -5.73
CA GLU A 25 2.41 -8.29 -5.95
C GLU A 25 3.68 -8.20 -5.09
N HIS A 26 4.36 -7.06 -5.14
CA HIS A 26 5.54 -6.80 -4.32
C HIS A 26 5.25 -6.82 -2.81
N LEU A 27 4.12 -6.25 -2.38
CA LEU A 27 3.71 -6.28 -0.97
C LEU A 27 3.44 -7.71 -0.50
N SER A 28 2.74 -8.50 -1.30
CA SER A 28 2.51 -9.92 -1.00
C SER A 28 3.81 -10.72 -0.97
N ALA A 29 4.76 -10.44 -1.86
CA ALA A 29 6.08 -11.07 -1.83
C ALA A 29 6.85 -10.76 -0.54
N PHE A 30 6.84 -9.49 -0.11
CA PHE A 30 7.43 -9.10 1.16
C PHE A 30 6.78 -9.84 2.34
N GLU A 31 5.45 -9.91 2.38
CA GLU A 31 4.74 -10.51 3.51
C GLU A 31 4.98 -12.00 3.69
N ARG A 32 5.19 -12.74 2.59
CA ARG A 32 5.60 -14.16 2.65
C ARG A 32 6.96 -14.33 3.36
N GLY A 33 7.86 -13.37 3.22
CA GLY A 33 9.19 -13.38 3.86
C GLY A 33 9.24 -12.64 5.20
N ALA A 34 8.24 -11.86 5.56
CA ALA A 34 8.31 -10.91 6.66
C ALA A 34 8.49 -11.58 8.03
N ALA A 35 8.01 -12.81 8.21
CA ALA A 35 8.19 -13.57 9.44
C ALA A 35 9.66 -13.93 9.71
N ALA A 36 10.47 -14.10 8.65
CA ALA A 36 11.89 -14.41 8.74
C ALA A 36 12.77 -13.18 9.04
N LEU A 37 12.19 -11.97 9.11
CA LEU A 37 12.96 -10.75 9.38
C LEU A 37 13.57 -10.77 10.79
N PRO A 38 14.88 -10.49 10.92
CA PRO A 38 15.54 -10.27 12.20
C PRO A 38 14.81 -9.19 13.01
N ALA A 39 14.70 -9.39 14.33
CA ALA A 39 13.96 -8.47 15.20
C ALA A 39 14.46 -7.01 15.09
N SER A 40 15.77 -6.83 14.91
CA SER A 40 16.41 -5.52 14.71
C SER A 40 15.98 -4.80 13.43
N LEU A 41 15.60 -5.52 12.38
CA LEU A 41 15.20 -4.94 11.09
C LEU A 41 13.69 -4.67 10.97
N ARG A 42 12.87 -5.31 11.81
CA ARG A 42 11.40 -5.16 11.76
C ARG A 42 10.89 -3.72 11.82
N PRO A 43 11.47 -2.80 12.62
CA PRO A 43 11.03 -1.40 12.67
C PRO A 43 11.19 -0.66 11.33
N ALA A 44 12.23 -0.98 10.56
CA ALA A 44 12.49 -0.32 9.27
C ALA A 44 11.38 -0.56 8.24
N PHE A 45 10.66 -1.68 8.38
CA PHE A 45 9.55 -2.06 7.51
C PHE A 45 8.17 -1.69 8.08
N LEU A 46 8.09 -1.14 9.30
CA LEU A 46 6.81 -0.76 9.92
C LEU A 46 5.95 0.19 9.06
N PRO A 47 6.52 1.15 8.30
CA PRO A 47 5.72 1.98 7.40
C PRO A 47 4.93 1.18 6.33
N LEU A 48 5.40 0.00 5.91
CA LEU A 48 4.73 -0.83 4.89
C LEU A 48 3.33 -1.32 5.29
N VAL A 49 3.02 -1.31 6.58
CA VAL A 49 1.69 -1.69 7.09
C VAL A 49 0.60 -0.80 6.51
N LEU A 50 0.91 0.47 6.26
CA LEU A 50 -0.03 1.42 5.71
C LEU A 50 -0.30 1.15 4.23
N THR A 51 0.69 0.62 3.51
CA THR A 51 0.63 0.39 2.05
C THR A 51 -0.58 -0.45 1.66
N ARG A 52 -0.88 -1.56 2.36
CA ARG A 52 -2.10 -2.36 2.07
C ARG A 52 -3.38 -1.53 2.20
N ALA A 53 -3.47 -0.69 3.23
CA ALA A 53 -4.66 0.12 3.47
C ALA A 53 -4.80 1.25 2.44
N TYR A 54 -3.69 1.81 1.97
CA TYR A 54 -3.69 2.79 0.87
C TYR A 54 -4.06 2.15 -0.46
N LEU A 55 -3.46 1.00 -0.83
CA LEU A 55 -3.79 0.28 -2.07
C LEU A 55 -5.27 -0.10 -2.12
N GLY A 56 -5.81 -0.68 -1.03
CA GLY A 56 -7.24 -1.00 -0.97
C GLY A 56 -8.15 0.24 -1.05
N LYS A 57 -7.70 1.41 -0.58
CA LYS A 57 -8.46 2.67 -0.72
C LYS A 57 -8.40 3.21 -2.17
N MET A 58 -7.27 3.05 -2.84
CA MET A 58 -7.06 3.44 -4.24
C MET A 58 -7.80 2.53 -5.23
N GLU A 59 -8.10 1.29 -4.87
CA GLU A 59 -8.95 0.40 -5.68
C GLU A 59 -10.43 0.79 -5.63
N GLY A 60 -10.90 1.32 -4.49
CA GLY A 60 -12.29 1.76 -4.33
C GLY A 60 -12.60 3.18 -4.82
N ARG A 61 -11.57 3.99 -5.13
CA ARG A 61 -11.70 5.34 -5.66
C ARG A 61 -10.50 5.63 -6.55
N SER A 62 -10.74 6.08 -7.78
CA SER A 62 -9.66 6.41 -8.72
C SER A 62 -8.68 7.39 -8.08
N PRO A 63 -7.38 7.06 -7.99
CA PRO A 63 -6.33 7.99 -7.56
C PRO A 63 -6.23 9.25 -8.42
N LEU A 64 -6.82 9.22 -9.61
CA LEU A 64 -6.94 10.37 -10.51
C LEU A 64 -7.89 11.44 -9.96
N ASP A 65 -8.84 11.07 -9.07
CA ASP A 65 -9.81 11.99 -8.45
C ASP A 65 -9.28 12.62 -7.14
N GLY A 66 -8.00 12.47 -6.87
CA GLY A 66 -7.29 13.03 -5.73
C GLY A 66 -6.72 12.00 -4.76
N ALA A 67 -5.78 12.45 -3.93
CA ALA A 67 -5.00 11.59 -3.06
C ALA A 67 -5.87 10.74 -2.12
N ALA A 68 -5.62 9.43 -2.09
CA ALA A 68 -6.21 8.54 -1.10
C ALA A 68 -5.75 8.96 0.29
N ARG A 69 -6.67 9.41 1.15
CA ARG A 69 -6.35 9.80 2.55
C ARG A 69 -6.82 8.76 3.54
N LEU A 70 -5.92 8.21 4.35
CA LEU A 70 -6.29 7.44 5.54
C LEU A 70 -6.47 8.39 6.73
N SER A 71 -7.45 8.12 7.60
CA SER A 71 -7.60 8.90 8.84
C SER A 71 -6.36 8.75 9.72
N ALA A 72 -6.04 9.80 10.48
CA ALA A 72 -4.90 9.75 11.40
C ALA A 72 -5.05 8.61 12.41
N LEU A 73 -6.24 8.42 12.97
CA LEU A 73 -6.52 7.33 13.91
C LEU A 73 -6.25 5.96 13.31
N ARG A 74 -6.73 5.69 12.08
CA ARG A 74 -6.51 4.41 11.40
C ARG A 74 -5.02 4.16 11.14
N ARG A 75 -4.26 5.19 10.75
CA ARG A 75 -2.80 5.07 10.54
C ARG A 75 -2.08 4.68 11.82
N HIS A 76 -2.29 5.43 12.91
CA HIS A 76 -1.65 5.16 14.19
C HIS A 76 -2.05 3.79 14.75
N TRP A 77 -3.32 3.42 14.64
CA TRP A 77 -3.80 2.11 15.10
C TRP A 77 -3.16 0.95 14.33
N LEU A 78 -3.03 1.07 13.00
CA LEU A 78 -2.38 0.06 12.17
C LEU A 78 -0.90 -0.10 12.53
N LEU A 79 -0.18 1.01 12.71
CA LEU A 79 1.22 1.00 13.13
C LEU A 79 1.39 0.36 14.51
N LEU A 80 0.61 0.78 15.50
CA LEU A 80 0.64 0.23 16.85
C LEU A 80 0.37 -1.27 16.84
N ARG A 81 -0.69 -1.71 16.15
CA ARG A 81 -1.06 -3.13 16.05
C ARG A 81 0.07 -3.98 15.46
N ARG A 82 0.77 -3.50 14.42
CA ARG A 82 1.89 -4.24 13.83
C ARG A 82 3.13 -4.19 14.71
N ALA A 83 3.43 -3.06 15.35
CA ALA A 83 4.54 -2.96 16.28
C ALA A 83 4.40 -3.95 17.45
N SER A 84 3.18 -4.11 17.98
CA SER A 84 2.90 -5.04 19.09
C SER A 84 2.84 -6.51 18.68
N LYS A 85 2.31 -6.84 17.49
CA LYS A 85 2.12 -8.24 17.05
C LYS A 85 3.27 -8.79 16.18
N GLY A 86 4.18 -7.93 15.73
CA GLY A 86 5.22 -8.30 14.77
C GLY A 86 4.66 -8.67 13.39
N TRP A 87 5.50 -9.31 12.58
CA TRP A 87 5.11 -9.83 11.27
C TRP A 87 4.74 -11.31 11.41
N PRO A 88 3.43 -11.67 11.41
CA PRO A 88 3.03 -13.07 11.41
C PRO A 88 3.39 -13.69 10.07
N ALA A 89 3.74 -14.97 10.08
CA ALA A 89 3.72 -15.77 8.86
C ALA A 89 2.27 -15.81 8.35
N ILE A 90 2.08 -15.47 7.08
CA ILE A 90 0.79 -15.57 6.38
C ILE A 90 0.80 -16.85 5.57
#